data_AF-A0A1G8TLE7-F1
#
_entry.id   AF-A0A1G8TLE7-F1
#
_cell.length_a   1.000
_cell.length_b   1.000
_cell.length_c   1.000
_cell.angle_alpha   90.00
_cell.angle_beta   90.00
_cell.angle_gamma   90.00
#
_symmetry.space_group_name_H-M   'P 1'
#
loop_
_entity.id
_entity.type
_entity.pdbx_description
1 polymer ?
#
loop_
_entity_poly.entity_id
_entity_poly.type
_entity_poly.pdbx_seq_one_letter_code
_entity_poly.pdbx_strand_id
1 'polypeptide(L)'
;MAREWLLDMPATPKEEFPGFPAALSHLLMLAPQEICDALERRVRTLEEALAAADLSGESGYDIRGTTFPGVALLEDEYLRVVVAAELQWLWSVVDDLRSGDLTWSAAISAEDSE
;
A
#
# COMPACT_ATOMS: atom_id res chain seq x y z
N MET A 1 -1.63 30.01 -8.48
CA MET A 1 -2.58 29.05 -7.85
C MET A 1 -2.40 27.64 -8.42
N ALA A 2 -2.99 27.24 -9.56
CA ALA A 2 -2.89 25.84 -10.04
C ALA A 2 -1.47 25.39 -10.44
N ARG A 3 -0.71 26.22 -11.17
CA ARG A 3 0.67 25.89 -11.58
C ARG A 3 1.65 25.77 -10.41
N GLU A 4 1.46 26.61 -9.40
CA GLU A 4 2.33 26.65 -8.23
C GLU A 4 2.06 25.44 -7.33
N TRP A 5 0.79 25.04 -7.18
CA TRP A 5 0.42 23.78 -6.54
C TRP A 5 0.97 22.54 -7.27
N LEU A 6 0.93 22.51 -8.60
CA LEU A 6 1.51 21.42 -9.41
C LEU A 6 3.04 21.28 -9.27
N LEU A 7 3.74 22.36 -8.92
CA LEU A 7 5.18 22.34 -8.69
C LEU A 7 5.54 22.09 -7.23
N ASP A 8 4.71 22.54 -6.29
CA ASP A 8 4.93 22.40 -4.86
C ASP A 8 4.64 20.98 -4.36
N MET A 9 3.60 20.32 -4.86
CA MET A 9 3.24 18.95 -4.46
C MET A 9 4.37 17.92 -4.68
N PRO A 10 5.04 17.82 -5.85
CA PRO A 10 6.16 16.89 -6.01
C PRO A 10 7.45 17.36 -5.32
N ALA A 11 7.61 18.66 -5.07
CA ALA A 11 8.82 19.22 -4.45
C ALA A 11 8.81 19.09 -2.92
N THR A 12 7.63 19.15 -2.30
CA THR A 12 7.44 19.10 -0.86
C THR A 12 6.64 17.85 -0.50
N PRO A 13 7.27 16.76 -0.03
CA PRO A 13 6.53 15.59 0.46
C PRO A 13 5.71 16.03 1.67
N LYS A 14 4.40 16.19 1.47
CA LYS A 14 3.48 16.38 2.59
C LYS A 14 3.29 15.04 3.27
N GLU A 15 2.97 15.07 4.56
CA GLU A 15 2.46 13.91 5.28
C GLU A 15 1.06 13.56 4.72
N GLU A 16 1.06 13.00 3.53
CA GLU A 16 -0.03 12.19 3.04
C GLU A 16 0.00 10.98 3.98
N PHE A 17 -0.89 10.94 4.97
CA PHE A 17 -1.08 9.77 5.82
C PHE A 17 -2.04 8.83 5.11
N PRO A 18 -1.59 7.88 4.26
CA PRO A 18 -2.49 6.84 3.82
C PRO A 18 -2.97 6.09 5.07
N GLY A 19 -4.27 5.75 5.10
CA GLY A 19 -4.88 5.12 6.29
C GLY A 19 -4.19 3.82 6.73
N PHE A 20 -3.38 3.22 5.86
CA PHE A 20 -2.63 1.99 6.13
C PHE A 20 -1.44 2.22 7.10
N PRO A 21 -0.45 3.08 6.85
CA PRO A 21 0.57 3.45 7.84
C PRO A 21 0.03 3.93 9.20
N ALA A 22 -1.11 4.64 9.20
CA ALA A 22 -1.78 5.00 10.43
C ALA A 22 -2.24 3.76 11.22
N ALA A 23 -2.86 2.78 10.54
CA ALA A 23 -3.24 1.51 11.17
C ALA A 23 -2.03 0.70 11.66
N LEU A 24 -0.89 0.74 10.93
CA LEU A 24 0.36 0.09 11.35
C LEU A 24 0.88 0.63 12.70
N SER A 25 0.63 1.90 13.00
CA SER A 25 1.02 2.52 14.28
C SER A 25 0.24 1.96 15.48
N HIS A 26 -0.85 1.23 15.24
CA HIS A 26 -1.74 0.66 16.27
C HIS A 26 -1.77 -0.88 16.30
N LEU A 27 -0.85 -1.56 15.60
CA LEU A 27 -0.85 -3.03 15.48
C LEU A 27 -0.75 -3.77 16.82
N LEU A 28 -0.09 -3.17 17.82
CA LEU A 28 0.11 -3.76 19.14
C LEU A 28 -1.21 -4.02 19.91
N MET A 29 -2.33 -3.44 19.43
CA MET A 29 -3.67 -3.64 19.98
C MET A 29 -4.33 -4.94 19.51
N LEU A 30 -3.81 -5.60 18.48
CA LEU A 30 -4.36 -6.82 17.89
C LEU A 30 -3.39 -7.98 18.06
N ALA A 31 -3.89 -9.22 18.03
CA ALA A 31 -3.02 -10.39 18.07
C ALA A 31 -2.21 -10.50 16.76
N PRO A 32 -0.95 -10.98 16.81
CA PRO A 32 -0.13 -11.16 15.61
C PRO A 32 -0.82 -11.94 14.48
N GLN A 33 -1.60 -12.96 14.85
CA GLN A 33 -2.37 -13.76 13.88
C GLN A 33 -3.47 -12.96 13.17
N GLU A 34 -4.19 -12.10 13.90
CA GLU A 34 -5.25 -11.27 13.33
C GLU A 34 -4.68 -10.26 12.33
N ILE A 35 -3.48 -9.72 12.63
CA ILE A 35 -2.74 -8.87 11.72
C ILE A 35 -2.26 -9.65 10.50
N CYS A 36 -1.69 -10.85 10.69
CA CYS A 36 -1.26 -11.70 9.58
C CYS A 36 -2.40 -11.95 8.59
N ASP A 37 -3.57 -12.36 9.07
CA ASP A 37 -4.75 -12.61 8.23
C ASP A 37 -5.22 -11.33 7.51
N ALA A 38 -5.10 -10.16 8.15
CA ALA A 38 -5.45 -8.88 7.56
C ALA A 38 -4.47 -8.43 6.47
N LEU A 39 -3.17 -8.60 6.70
CA LEU A 39 -2.13 -8.29 5.73
C LEU A 39 -2.20 -9.23 4.52
N GLU A 40 -2.46 -10.52 4.73
CA GLU A 40 -2.67 -11.48 3.63
C GLU A 40 -3.87 -11.11 2.75
N ARG A 41 -4.98 -10.66 3.35
CA ARG A 41 -6.12 -10.14 2.58
C ARG A 41 -5.72 -8.93 1.75
N ARG A 42 -4.94 -8.01 2.33
CA ARG A 42 -4.46 -6.81 1.63
C ARG A 42 -3.54 -7.17 0.47
N VAL A 43 -2.62 -8.11 0.65
CA VAL A 43 -1.73 -8.64 -0.41
C VAL A 43 -2.56 -9.10 -1.60
N ARG A 44 -3.56 -9.97 -1.38
CA ARG A 44 -4.42 -10.47 -2.47
C ARG A 44 -5.13 -9.33 -3.22
N THR A 45 -5.69 -8.37 -2.49
CA THR A 45 -6.38 -7.23 -3.12
C THR A 45 -5.42 -6.37 -3.97
N LEU A 46 -4.19 -6.16 -3.51
CA LEU A 46 -3.19 -5.39 -4.26
C LEU A 46 -2.67 -6.16 -5.48
N GLU A 47 -2.49 -7.47 -5.38
CA GLU A 47 -2.12 -8.33 -6.51
C GLU A 47 -3.20 -8.33 -7.60
N GLU A 48 -4.48 -8.44 -7.20
CA GLU A 48 -5.62 -8.35 -8.12
C GLU A 48 -5.69 -6.97 -8.81
N ALA A 49 -5.46 -5.90 -8.06
CA ALA A 49 -5.45 -4.55 -8.60
C ALA A 49 -4.29 -4.33 -9.60
N LEU A 50 -3.09 -4.84 -9.29
CA LEU A 50 -1.93 -4.75 -10.17
C LEU A 50 -2.13 -5.55 -11.45
N ALA A 51 -2.64 -6.78 -11.34
CA ALA A 51 -2.96 -7.63 -12.50
C ALA A 51 -4.02 -6.97 -13.41
N ALA A 52 -5.04 -6.32 -12.82
CA ALA A 52 -6.03 -5.58 -13.59
C ALA A 52 -5.42 -4.35 -14.29
N ALA A 53 -4.53 -3.62 -13.61
CA ALA A 53 -3.86 -2.45 -14.16
C ALA A 53 -2.91 -2.83 -15.32
N ASP A 54 -2.17 -3.93 -15.21
CA ASP A 54 -1.27 -4.39 -16.27
C ASP A 54 -2.03 -4.82 -17.53
N LEU A 55 -3.17 -5.52 -17.37
CA LEU A 55 -4.05 -5.84 -18.49
C LEU A 55 -4.62 -4.60 -19.20
N SER A 56 -4.81 -3.49 -18.48
CA SER A 56 -5.24 -2.21 -19.09
C SER A 56 -4.09 -1.40 -19.69
N GLY A 57 -2.89 -1.48 -19.10
CA GLY A 57 -1.74 -0.64 -19.42
C GLY A 57 -0.90 -1.11 -20.60
N GLU A 58 -0.96 -2.39 -20.98
CA GLU A 58 -0.25 -2.93 -22.17
C GLU A 58 -0.70 -2.29 -23.49
N SER A 59 -1.82 -1.57 -23.49
CA SER A 59 -2.36 -1.01 -24.72
C SER A 59 -1.54 0.20 -25.19
N GLY A 60 -0.98 1.07 -24.34
CA GLY A 60 -0.30 2.32 -24.79
C GLY A 60 -1.15 3.23 -25.71
N TYR A 61 -2.41 2.85 -25.92
CA TYR A 61 -3.36 3.33 -26.89
C TYR A 61 -4.69 3.50 -26.14
N ASP A 62 -5.38 4.62 -26.35
CA ASP A 62 -6.78 4.78 -25.98
C ASP A 62 -7.66 3.71 -26.67
N ILE A 63 -8.91 3.52 -26.23
CA ILE A 63 -9.97 2.69 -26.88
C ILE A 63 -10.18 3.04 -28.36
N ARG A 64 -9.58 4.13 -28.85
CA ARG A 64 -9.57 4.61 -30.24
C ARG A 64 -8.24 4.40 -30.98
N GLY A 65 -7.23 3.75 -30.39
CA GLY A 65 -5.92 3.52 -31.02
C GLY A 65 -4.96 4.72 -30.99
N THR A 66 -5.23 5.73 -30.16
CA THR A 66 -4.40 6.95 -30.06
C THR A 66 -3.32 6.77 -29.00
N THR A 67 -2.05 6.97 -29.33
CA THR A 67 -0.94 6.89 -28.36
C THR A 67 -1.05 7.98 -27.30
N PHE A 68 -1.04 7.59 -26.02
CA PHE A 68 -0.98 8.56 -24.93
C PHE A 68 0.42 9.20 -24.88
N PRO A 69 0.54 10.53 -24.72
CA PRO A 69 1.83 11.14 -24.43
C PRO A 69 2.35 10.58 -23.09
N GLY A 70 3.63 10.19 -23.03
CA GLY A 70 4.20 9.43 -21.90
C GLY A 70 4.00 10.07 -20.50
N VAL A 71 3.78 11.39 -20.42
CA VAL A 71 3.45 12.07 -19.16
C VAL A 71 2.09 11.66 -18.58
N ALA A 72 1.14 11.25 -19.43
CA ALA A 72 -0.17 10.77 -18.99
C ALA A 72 -0.10 9.34 -18.42
N LEU A 73 0.96 8.60 -18.71
CA LEU A 73 1.21 7.25 -18.16
C LEU A 73 2.06 7.29 -16.88
N LEU A 74 2.60 8.47 -16.53
CA LEU A 74 3.49 8.63 -15.37
C LEU A 74 2.77 8.38 -14.05
N GLU A 75 1.48 8.73 -13.97
CA GLU A 75 0.64 8.43 -12.81
C GLU A 75 0.46 6.92 -12.64
N ASP A 76 0.13 6.19 -13.71
CA ASP A 76 -0.01 4.73 -13.69
C ASP A 76 1.31 4.01 -13.42
N GLU A 77 2.42 4.51 -13.97
CA GLU A 77 3.77 4.02 -13.67
C GLU A 77 4.12 4.21 -12.18
N TYR A 78 3.89 5.41 -11.65
CA TYR A 78 4.12 5.72 -10.23
C TYR A 78 3.29 4.80 -9.32
N LEU A 79 1.98 4.66 -9.59
CA LEU A 79 1.11 3.80 -8.80
C LEU A 79 1.58 2.33 -8.83
N ARG A 80 2.00 1.82 -9.98
CA ARG A 80 2.55 0.45 -10.09
C ARG A 80 3.82 0.27 -9.27
N VAL A 81 4.76 1.21 -9.36
CA VAL A 81 6.01 1.16 -8.59
C VAL A 81 5.73 1.19 -7.09
N VAL A 82 4.82 2.06 -6.64
CA VAL A 82 4.45 2.17 -5.22
C VAL A 82 3.75 0.90 -4.73
N VAL A 83 2.77 0.39 -5.48
CA VAL A 83 2.04 -0.83 -5.10
C VAL A 83 2.96 -2.06 -5.09
N ALA A 84 3.88 -2.18 -6.05
CA ALA A 84 4.85 -3.27 -6.08
C ALA A 84 5.80 -3.22 -4.87
N ALA A 85 6.28 -2.03 -4.52
CA ALA A 85 7.11 -1.83 -3.34
C ALA A 85 6.34 -2.15 -2.03
N GLU A 86 5.08 -1.73 -1.93
CA GLU A 86 4.23 -2.06 -0.79
C GLU A 86 3.99 -3.57 -0.68
N LEU A 87 3.70 -4.25 -1.79
CA LEU A 87 3.55 -5.70 -1.84
C LEU A 87 4.81 -6.40 -1.35
N GLN A 88 5.98 -6.03 -1.89
CA GLN A 88 7.25 -6.64 -1.47
C GLN A 88 7.47 -6.52 0.04
N TRP A 89 7.16 -5.35 0.62
CA TRP A 89 7.25 -5.16 2.06
C TRP A 89 6.23 -5.99 2.84
N LEU A 90 4.97 -6.04 2.38
CA LEU A 90 3.91 -6.83 3.01
C LEU A 90 4.25 -8.32 3.05
N TRP A 91 4.80 -8.86 1.96
CA TRP A 91 5.25 -10.25 1.89
C TRP A 91 6.33 -10.55 2.94
N SER A 92 7.30 -9.66 3.11
CA SER A 92 8.33 -9.80 4.16
C SER A 92 7.71 -9.81 5.56
N VAL A 93 6.80 -8.89 5.86
CA VAL A 93 6.18 -8.79 7.19
C VAL A 93 5.29 -10.00 7.49
N VAL A 94 4.54 -10.49 6.50
CA VAL A 94 3.72 -11.70 6.64
C VAL A 94 4.61 -12.92 6.88
N ASP A 95 5.74 -13.03 6.20
CA ASP A 95 6.70 -14.12 6.43
C ASP A 95 7.26 -14.06 7.86
N ASP A 96 7.70 -12.89 8.33
CA ASP A 96 8.19 -12.68 9.69
C ASP A 96 7.13 -13.00 10.76
N LEU A 97 5.86 -12.66 10.51
CA LEU A 97 4.73 -12.98 11.39
C LEU A 97 4.47 -14.50 11.44
N ARG A 98 4.59 -15.19 10.30
CA ARG A 98 4.34 -16.63 10.18
C ARG A 98 5.47 -17.47 10.76
N SER A 99 6.72 -17.04 10.58
CA SER A 99 7.90 -17.69 11.17
C SER A 99 7.96 -17.49 12.69
N GLY A 100 7.28 -16.46 13.19
CA GLY A 100 7.33 -16.04 14.59
C GLY A 100 8.52 -15.14 14.91
N ASP A 101 9.28 -14.71 13.90
CA ASP A 101 10.38 -13.74 14.05
C ASP A 101 9.85 -12.36 14.45
N LEU A 102 8.64 -12.02 13.97
CA LEU A 102 7.88 -10.86 14.42
C LEU A 102 6.70 -11.32 15.27
N THR A 103 6.83 -11.20 16.59
CA THR A 103 5.75 -11.55 17.53
C THR A 103 5.69 -10.58 18.70
N TRP A 104 4.50 -10.37 19.24
CA TRP A 104 4.26 -9.59 20.45
C TRP A 104 3.11 -10.23 21.24
N SER A 105 3.08 -9.97 22.55
CA SER A 105 1.89 -10.22 23.35
C SER A 105 0.93 -9.07 23.12
N ALA A 106 -0.30 -9.33 22.64
CA ALA A 106 -1.34 -8.31 22.60
C ALA A 106 -1.51 -7.78 24.02
N ALA A 107 -1.19 -6.49 24.22
CA ALA A 107 -1.28 -5.89 25.54
C ALA A 107 -2.74 -5.53 25.82
N ILE A 108 -3.51 -6.54 26.24
CA ILE A 108 -4.66 -6.33 27.10
C ILE A 108 -4.50 -7.26 28.30
N SER A 109 -3.56 -6.93 29.19
CA SER A 109 -3.85 -7.12 30.61
C SER A 109 -4.95 -6.13 30.95
N ALA A 110 -6.20 -6.53 30.72
CA ALA A 110 -7.32 -6.03 31.49
C ALA A 110 -7.31 -6.80 32.82
N GLU A 111 -6.25 -6.60 33.60
CA GLU A 111 -6.24 -6.89 35.02
C GLU A 111 -5.94 -5.55 35.70
N ASP A 112 -6.78 -5.24 36.68
CA ASP A 112 -6.74 -4.10 37.60
C ASP A 112 -7.22 -2.73 37.07
N SER A 113 -8.53 -2.52 37.16
CA SER A 113 -9.04 -1.37 37.90
C SER A 113 -10.32 -1.76 38.63
N GLU A 114 -10.19 -1.71 39.95
CA GLU A 114 -11.10 -2.00 41.06
C GLU A 114 -12.45 -1.29 41.02
#